data_AF-A0A418AKH2-F1
#
_entry.id   AF-A0A418AKH2-F1
#
_cell.length_a   1.000
_cell.length_b   1.000
_cell.length_c   1.000
_cell.angle_alpha   90.00
_cell.angle_beta   90.00
_cell.angle_gamma   90.00
#
_symmetry.space_group_name_H-M   'P 1'
#
loop_
_entity.id
_entity.type
_entity.pdbx_description
1 polymer ?
#
loop_
_entity_poly.entity_id
_entity_poly.type
_entity_poly.pdbx_seq_one_letter_code
_entity_poly.pdbx_strand_id
1 'polypeptide(L)'
;MKAGTKKKTFSDTQRQHLLQHLLQVSLPNGKLTYGTVKRIASLFNCDTRTIRRIWSRKLPYVLLCDRNVWADGCAKLDSVDYNILMRTLQAEVSASLEMMELCNIMESLNVKDEDDCGLTLIAMEILQLLM
;
A
#
# COMPACT_ATOMS: atom_id res chain seq x y z
N MET A 1 -43.62 -14.02 -29.08
CA MET A 1 -42.19 -14.17 -28.75
C MET A 1 -41.90 -13.29 -27.54
N LYS A 2 -41.50 -13.84 -26.38
CA LYS A 2 -41.24 -13.02 -25.17
C LYS A 2 -39.98 -12.19 -25.39
N ALA A 3 -40.10 -10.87 -25.31
CA ALA A 3 -38.98 -9.93 -25.41
C ALA A 3 -37.93 -10.27 -24.34
N GLY A 4 -36.69 -10.50 -24.77
CA GLY A 4 -35.58 -10.80 -23.88
C GLY A 4 -35.32 -9.61 -22.96
N THR A 5 -35.52 -9.79 -21.66
CA THR A 5 -35.13 -8.81 -20.64
C THR A 5 -33.62 -8.56 -20.76
N LYS A 6 -33.23 -7.29 -20.91
CA LYS A 6 -31.82 -6.87 -21.02
C LYS A 6 -31.00 -7.55 -19.92
N LYS A 7 -30.00 -8.36 -20.29
CA LYS A 7 -29.10 -9.00 -19.33
C LYS A 7 -28.40 -7.91 -18.52
N LYS A 8 -28.67 -7.85 -17.22
CA LYS A 8 -27.91 -7.01 -16.28
C LYS A 8 -26.47 -7.52 -16.25
N THR A 9 -25.58 -6.82 -16.94
CA THR A 9 -24.14 -7.15 -16.95
C THR A 9 -23.53 -6.58 -15.67
N PHE A 10 -23.04 -7.47 -14.80
CA PHE A 10 -22.29 -7.05 -13.61
C PHE A 10 -20.97 -6.43 -14.02
N SER A 11 -20.62 -5.28 -13.42
CA SER A 11 -19.27 -4.71 -13.53
C SER A 11 -18.25 -5.62 -12.82
N ASP A 12 -16.97 -5.49 -13.16
CA ASP A 12 -15.94 -6.33 -12.54
C ASP A 12 -15.81 -6.08 -11.03
N THR A 13 -15.96 -4.83 -10.58
CA THR A 13 -16.03 -4.49 -9.15
C THR A 13 -17.20 -5.20 -8.45
N GLN A 14 -18.38 -5.21 -9.06
CA GLN A 14 -19.54 -5.91 -8.49
C GLN A 14 -19.32 -7.43 -8.44
N ARG A 15 -18.69 -8.01 -9.47
CA ARG A 15 -18.32 -9.43 -9.46
C ARG A 15 -17.31 -9.75 -8.37
N GLN A 16 -16.35 -8.85 -8.10
CA GLN A 16 -15.35 -9.01 -7.04
C GLN A 16 -16.02 -8.99 -5.66
N HIS A 17 -16.86 -7.99 -5.39
CA HIS A 17 -17.57 -7.87 -4.12
C HIS A 17 -18.50 -9.09 -3.86
N LEU A 18 -19.17 -9.56 -4.91
CA LEU A 18 -20.02 -10.75 -4.86
C LEU A 18 -19.20 -12.02 -4.57
N LEU A 19 -18.02 -12.17 -5.18
CA LEU A 19 -17.12 -13.28 -4.91
C LEU A 19 -16.62 -13.29 -3.47
N GLN A 20 -16.23 -12.13 -2.93
CA GLN A 20 -15.77 -12.00 -1.55
C GLN A 20 -16.84 -12.46 -0.56
N HIS A 21 -18.09 -12.02 -0.76
CA HIS A 21 -19.21 -12.49 0.03
C HIS A 21 -19.46 -14.00 -0.10
N LEU A 22 -19.31 -14.58 -1.29
CA LEU A 22 -19.44 -16.03 -1.50
C LEU A 22 -18.34 -16.82 -0.78
N LEU A 23 -17.09 -16.33 -0.81
CA LEU A 23 -15.95 -16.97 -0.14
C LEU A 23 -16.14 -16.98 1.38
N GLN A 24 -16.58 -15.86 1.96
CA GLN A 24 -16.83 -15.73 3.40
C GLN A 24 -17.84 -16.77 3.94
N VAL A 25 -18.78 -17.22 3.10
CA VAL A 25 -19.89 -18.10 3.50
C VAL A 25 -19.75 -19.53 2.95
N SER A 26 -18.65 -19.79 2.23
CA SER A 26 -18.34 -21.10 1.66
C SER A 26 -17.82 -22.07 2.74
N LEU A 27 -18.08 -23.35 2.54
CA LEU A 27 -17.59 -24.44 3.39
C LEU A 27 -16.12 -24.76 3.03
N PRO A 28 -15.37 -25.40 3.95
CA PRO A 28 -13.97 -25.78 3.71
C PRO A 28 -13.77 -26.69 2.49
N ASN A 29 -14.81 -27.44 2.10
CA ASN A 29 -14.78 -28.31 0.91
C ASN A 29 -15.09 -27.57 -0.41
N GLY A 30 -15.09 -26.24 -0.41
CA GLY A 30 -15.39 -25.41 -1.57
C GLY A 30 -16.86 -25.39 -1.98
N LYS A 31 -17.76 -25.98 -1.18
CA LYS A 31 -19.21 -25.96 -1.43
C LYS A 31 -19.86 -24.77 -0.74
N LEU A 32 -20.87 -24.19 -1.38
CA LEU A 32 -21.70 -23.19 -0.73
C LEU A 32 -22.68 -23.86 0.22
N THR A 33 -22.87 -23.27 1.40
CA THR A 33 -23.88 -23.68 2.36
C THR A 33 -25.29 -23.63 1.75
N TYR A 34 -26.19 -24.48 2.24
CA TYR A 34 -27.58 -24.49 1.77
C TYR A 34 -28.24 -23.12 1.95
N GLY A 35 -29.00 -22.67 0.95
CA GLY A 35 -29.67 -21.37 0.98
C GLY A 35 -28.78 -20.15 0.66
N THR A 36 -27.44 -20.27 0.72
CA THR A 36 -26.53 -19.15 0.46
C THR A 36 -26.69 -18.52 -0.92
N VAL A 37 -26.89 -19.36 -1.95
CA VAL A 37 -27.11 -18.86 -3.32
C VAL A 37 -28.36 -17.99 -3.40
N LYS A 38 -29.46 -18.38 -2.72
CA LYS A 38 -30.69 -17.58 -2.68
C LYS A 38 -30.49 -16.28 -1.90
N ARG A 39 -29.84 -16.36 -0.73
CA ARG A 39 -29.55 -15.20 0.13
C ARG A 39 -28.70 -14.15 -0.60
N ILE A 40 -27.61 -14.57 -1.24
CA ILE A 40 -26.72 -13.66 -1.98
C ILE A 40 -27.41 -13.15 -3.26
N ALA A 41 -28.21 -13.98 -3.93
CA ALA A 41 -29.02 -13.54 -5.06
C ALA A 41 -29.96 -12.37 -4.69
N SER A 42 -30.63 -12.48 -3.54
CA SER A 42 -31.45 -11.40 -2.97
C SER A 42 -30.61 -10.16 -2.62
N LEU A 43 -29.45 -10.34 -1.97
CA LEU A 43 -28.57 -9.24 -1.56
C LEU A 43 -28.07 -8.40 -2.75
N PHE A 44 -27.69 -9.05 -3.85
CA PHE A 44 -27.18 -8.38 -5.06
C PHE A 44 -28.27 -8.08 -6.11
N ASN A 45 -29.54 -8.30 -5.76
CA ASN A 45 -30.69 -8.17 -6.65
C ASN A 45 -30.43 -8.82 -8.02
N CYS A 46 -30.20 -10.13 -8.00
CA CYS A 46 -29.81 -10.91 -9.17
C CYS A 46 -30.37 -12.33 -9.13
N ASP A 47 -30.35 -13.01 -10.28
CA ASP A 47 -30.83 -14.39 -10.36
C ASP A 47 -29.83 -15.37 -9.73
N THR A 48 -30.34 -16.43 -9.10
CA THR A 48 -29.53 -17.52 -8.54
C THR A 48 -28.60 -18.17 -9.57
N ARG A 49 -28.98 -18.21 -10.85
CA ARG A 49 -28.14 -18.66 -11.96
C ARG A 49 -26.94 -17.75 -12.17
N THR A 50 -27.07 -16.45 -11.96
CA THR A 50 -25.96 -15.51 -12.05
C THR A 50 -24.93 -15.78 -10.96
N ILE A 51 -25.39 -15.98 -9.71
CA ILE A 51 -24.52 -16.38 -8.60
C ILE A 51 -23.77 -17.68 -8.92
N ARG A 52 -24.50 -18.72 -9.36
CA ARG A 52 -23.89 -20.00 -9.72
C ARG A 52 -22.87 -19.86 -10.85
N ARG A 53 -23.16 -19.03 -11.86
CA ARG A 53 -22.28 -18.78 -13.00
C ARG A 53 -21.04 -17.99 -12.61
N ILE A 54 -21.15 -17.05 -11.66
CA ILE A 54 -20.00 -16.34 -11.12
C ILE A 54 -19.14 -17.31 -10.30
N TRP A 55 -19.76 -18.07 -9.40
CA TRP A 55 -19.06 -19.07 -8.58
C TRP A 55 -18.31 -20.11 -9.43
N SER A 56 -18.95 -20.63 -10.48
CA SER A 56 -18.34 -21.64 -11.35
C SER A 56 -17.27 -21.10 -12.31
N ARG A 57 -17.25 -19.78 -12.57
CA ARG A 57 -16.27 -19.14 -13.48
C ARG A 57 -15.09 -18.50 -12.77
N LYS A 58 -15.30 -18.05 -11.53
CA LYS A 58 -14.29 -17.41 -10.67
C LYS A 58 -13.72 -18.34 -9.61
N LEU A 59 -13.91 -19.65 -9.76
CA LEU A 59 -12.93 -20.61 -9.27
C LEU A 59 -11.92 -20.85 -10.40
N PRO A 60 -10.98 -19.93 -10.69
CA PRO A 60 -9.73 -20.41 -11.23
C PRO A 60 -9.13 -21.33 -10.15
N TYR A 61 -8.23 -22.20 -10.54
CA TYR A 61 -7.39 -23.05 -9.69
C TYR A 61 -6.59 -22.30 -8.59
N VAL A 62 -6.92 -21.03 -8.32
CA VAL A 62 -6.26 -20.06 -7.47
C VAL A 62 -6.73 -20.26 -6.05
N LEU A 63 -5.85 -20.93 -5.29
CA LEU A 63 -5.83 -21.07 -3.85
C LEU A 63 -6.77 -22.15 -3.29
N LEU A 64 -6.43 -23.42 -3.57
CA LEU A 64 -6.43 -24.42 -2.51
C LEU A 64 -5.40 -23.98 -1.44
N CYS A 65 -5.72 -22.94 -0.69
CA CYS A 65 -5.02 -22.55 0.51
C CYS A 65 -5.82 -23.13 1.67
N ASP A 66 -5.21 -23.98 2.48
CA ASP A 66 -5.92 -24.52 3.63
C ASP A 66 -6.42 -23.37 4.50
N ARG A 67 -7.62 -23.55 5.06
CA ARG A 67 -8.30 -22.50 5.82
C ARG A 67 -7.48 -22.01 7.01
N ASN A 68 -6.64 -22.87 7.59
CA ASN A 68 -5.71 -22.49 8.66
C ASN A 68 -4.62 -21.53 8.15
N VAL A 69 -4.09 -21.71 6.94
CA VAL A 69 -3.12 -20.81 6.30
C VAL A 69 -3.77 -19.48 5.97
N TRP A 70 -4.99 -19.51 5.45
CA TRP A 70 -5.74 -18.26 5.19
C TRP A 70 -6.08 -17.52 6.49
N ALA A 71 -6.56 -18.23 7.51
CA ALA A 71 -6.89 -17.65 8.81
C ALA A 71 -5.65 -17.11 9.54
N ASP A 72 -4.51 -17.82 9.50
CA ASP A 72 -3.23 -17.35 10.01
C ASP A 72 -2.76 -16.08 9.28
N GLY A 73 -2.89 -16.05 7.95
CA GLY A 73 -2.63 -14.86 7.15
C GLY A 73 -3.50 -13.68 7.56
N CYS A 74 -4.80 -13.89 7.76
CA CYS A 74 -5.71 -12.85 8.25
C CYS A 74 -5.36 -12.38 9.68
N ALA A 75 -5.03 -13.30 10.58
CA ALA A 75 -4.62 -12.97 11.94
C ALA A 75 -3.33 -12.15 11.97
N LYS A 76 -2.35 -12.49 11.12
CA LYS A 76 -1.11 -11.72 10.96
C LYS A 76 -1.38 -10.32 10.42
N LEU A 77 -2.26 -10.19 9.43
CA LEU A 77 -2.66 -8.89 8.89
C LEU A 77 -3.39 -8.02 9.92
N ASP A 78 -4.18 -8.63 10.81
CA ASP A 78 -4.90 -7.93 11.88
C ASP A 78 -3.98 -7.56 13.05
N SER A 79 -2.92 -8.35 13.28
CA SER A 79 -1.96 -8.13 14.37
C SER A 79 -1.06 -6.90 14.19
N VAL A 80 -0.97 -6.37 12.97
CA VAL A 80 -0.08 -5.24 12.64
C VAL A 80 -0.92 -4.01 12.32
N ASP A 81 -0.82 -2.98 13.15
CA ASP A 81 -1.36 -1.67 12.81
C ASP A 81 -0.44 -0.97 11.80
N TYR A 82 -0.70 -1.21 10.51
CA TYR A 82 0.05 -0.61 9.42
C TYR A 82 -0.04 0.92 9.39
N ASN A 83 -1.09 1.53 9.98
CA ASN A 83 -1.17 2.99 10.06
C ASN A 83 -0.16 3.53 11.05
N ILE A 84 0.02 2.87 12.20
CA ILE A 84 1.06 3.22 13.16
C ILE A 84 2.43 2.99 12.54
N LEU A 85 2.66 1.83 11.94
CA LEU A 85 3.94 1.50 11.29
C LEU A 85 4.33 2.55 10.25
N MET A 86 3.40 2.95 9.37
CA MET A 86 3.69 3.96 8.36
C MET A 86 3.93 5.35 8.96
N ARG A 87 3.21 5.74 10.01
CA ARG A 87 3.46 7.00 10.71
C ARG A 87 4.84 7.01 11.38
N THR A 88 5.24 5.90 11.98
CA THR A 88 6.58 5.76 12.57
C THR A 88 7.67 5.87 11.51
N LEU A 89 7.54 5.13 10.41
CA LEU A 89 8.51 5.19 9.31
C LEU A 89 8.58 6.60 8.70
N GLN A 90 7.43 7.25 8.53
CA GLN A 90 7.37 8.62 8.04
C GLN A 90 8.11 9.59 8.96
N ALA A 91 7.93 9.48 10.28
CA ALA A 91 8.65 10.30 11.25
C ALA A 91 10.17 10.07 11.21
N GLU A 92 10.61 8.82 11.05
CA GLU A 92 12.02 8.46 10.94
C GLU A 92 12.67 9.02 9.67
N VAL A 93 11.97 8.92 8.52
CA VAL A 93 12.42 9.52 7.26
C VAL A 93 12.51 11.05 7.39
N SER A 94 11.52 11.70 8.00
CA SER A 94 11.55 13.14 8.24
C SER A 94 12.75 13.56 9.10
N ALA A 95 12.99 12.88 10.22
CA ALA A 95 14.14 13.16 11.09
C ALA A 95 15.48 12.96 10.37
N SER A 96 15.57 11.94 9.52
CA SER A 96 16.77 11.66 8.71
C SER A 96 17.03 12.77 7.67
N LEU A 97 15.97 13.32 7.07
CA LEU A 97 16.08 14.44 6.13
C LEU A 97 16.46 15.75 6.81
N GLU A 98 15.95 16.01 8.02
CA GLU A 98 16.35 17.19 8.81
C GLU A 98 17.84 17.15 9.18
N MET A 99 18.37 16.00 9.60
CA MET A 99 19.81 15.84 9.83
C MET A 99 20.62 16.04 8.54
N MET A 100 20.15 15.52 7.42
CA MET A 100 20.81 15.69 6.12
C MET A 100 20.87 17.16 5.71
N GLU A 101 19.81 17.94 5.95
CA GLU A 101 19.79 19.37 5.66
C GLU A 101 20.83 20.14 6.48
N LEU A 102 20.98 19.81 7.77
CA LEU A 102 22.04 20.38 8.62
C LEU A 102 23.44 20.02 8.12
N CYS A 103 23.67 18.77 7.71
CA CYS A 103 24.96 18.34 7.15
C CYS A 103 25.26 19.06 5.83
N ASN A 104 24.27 19.24 4.95
CA ASN A 104 24.44 19.96 3.68
C ASN A 104 24.79 21.45 3.92
N ILE A 105 24.17 22.09 4.91
CA ILE A 105 24.50 23.47 5.30
C ILE A 105 25.95 23.53 5.81
N MET A 106 26.36 22.58 6.64
CA MET A 106 27.72 22.51 7.17
C MET A 106 28.77 22.30 6.07
N GLU A 107 28.50 21.42 5.12
CA GLU A 107 29.35 21.25 3.92
C GLU A 107 29.42 22.52 3.08
N SER A 108 28.30 23.25 2.92
CA SER A 108 28.30 24.52 2.19
C SER A 108 29.01 25.66 2.92
N LEU A 109 29.07 25.61 4.26
CA LEU A 109 29.80 26.54 5.10
C LEU A 109 31.29 26.20 5.19
N ASN A 110 31.76 25.10 4.55
CA ASN A 110 33.16 24.77 4.47
C ASN A 110 33.91 25.94 3.80
N VAL A 111 34.54 26.76 4.63
CA VAL A 111 35.40 27.86 4.19
C VAL A 111 36.52 27.20 3.41
N LYS A 112 36.60 27.54 2.13
CA LYS A 112 37.79 27.21 1.34
C LYS A 112 38.92 28.02 1.95
N ASP A 113 39.74 27.36 2.75
CA ASP A 113 41.09 27.83 3.03
C ASP A 113 41.88 27.73 1.72
N GLU A 114 41.60 28.63 0.79
CA GLU A 114 42.48 28.90 -0.35
C GLU A 114 42.70 30.42 -0.40
N ASP A 115 43.86 30.80 0.14
CA ASP A 115 44.80 31.83 -0.30
C ASP A 115 44.19 33.15 -0.84
N ASP A 116 44.43 34.33 -0.28
CA ASP A 116 45.68 34.88 0.22
C ASP A 116 45.30 36.08 1.09
N CYS A 117 45.79 36.09 2.33
CA CYS A 117 45.64 37.24 3.19
C CYS A 117 46.45 38.39 2.59
N GLY A 118 45.79 39.34 1.93
CA GLY A 118 46.32 40.69 1.68
C GLY A 118 46.80 41.43 2.95
N LEU A 119 46.61 40.84 4.13
CA LEU A 119 47.18 41.25 5.41
C LEU A 119 48.69 40.92 5.54
N THR A 120 49.23 39.94 4.80
CA THR A 120 50.66 39.61 4.83
C THR A 120 51.50 40.68 4.14
N LEU A 121 50.97 41.31 3.07
CA LEU A 121 51.63 42.41 2.37
C LEU A 121 51.70 43.69 3.23
N ILE A 122 50.61 44.02 3.94
CA ILE A 122 50.56 45.18 4.84
C ILE A 122 51.51 45.01 6.03
N ALA A 123 51.63 43.79 6.58
CA ALA A 123 52.55 43.52 7.68
C ALA A 123 54.02 43.67 7.25
N MET A 124 54.39 43.26 6.03
CA MET A 124 55.74 43.43 5.50
C MET A 124 56.08 44.89 5.15
N GLU A 125 55.15 45.66 4.57
CA GLU A 125 55.36 47.09 4.28
C GLU A 125 55.52 47.93 5.56
N ILE A 126 54.76 47.62 6.62
CA ILE A 126 54.87 48.32 7.90
C ILE A 126 56.21 47.99 8.61
N LEU A 127 56.69 46.75 8.51
CA LEU A 127 58.00 46.36 9.05
C LEU A 127 59.18 46.99 8.31
N GLN A 128 59.06 47.22 7.00
CA GLN A 128 60.08 47.92 6.20
C GLN A 128 60.11 49.44 6.41
N LEU A 129 59.01 50.05 6.86
CA LEU A 129 58.96 51.47 7.23
C LEU A 129 59.46 51.76 8.66
N LEU A 130 59.63 50.71 9.48
CA LEU A 130 60.07 50.81 10.88
C LEU A 130 61.53 50.37 11.13
N MET A 131 62.22 49.83 10.12
CA MET A 131 63.69 49.63 10.11
C MET A 131 64.37 50.67 9.23
#